data_AF-A0A9E0IF80-F1
#
_entry.id   AF-A0A9E0IF80-F1
#
_cell.length_a   1.000
_cell.length_b   1.000
_cell.length_c   1.000
_cell.angle_alpha   90.00
_cell.angle_beta   90.00
_cell.angle_gamma   90.00
#
_symmetry.space_group_name_H-M   'P 1'
#
loop_
_entity.id
_entity.type
_entity.pdbx_description
1 polymer ?
#
loop_
_entity_poly.entity_id
_entity_poly.type
_entity_poly.pdbx_seq_one_letter_code
_entity_poly.pdbx_strand_id
1 'polypeptide(L)'
;MSDRPVSPAASDAASAPVVVLHESDLTAAVQDGLITATQARDLWARWAALRQAATPAAALPAAHLAGPRFSFTNTLYYFGGMVAIGAMSLFMTLGWEAFGSWGLALITLGYLVACLKVADHLKQRALPVPAGILATLAVVLVPLLVWCVQHIMGWWPPGGPDSFSAYHTHINWRWLTLEFVTLATGVVMLWRYRLPFMVMPIAVTLWYMNMDVANALWSDVGTWDWHFVRDVSLVFGIATVFIAMWVDVRCRRATEPEWRQDYAFWLYLFGTLMFWGGLSLRDSNSEIGKALYCLINLVLVFAGAALGRRVFTVFGGLGVAIYLGYLSHKVFGDSLLFPFVLTLLGLGVVALGIWWQRHEVQINQRLGAWLPAGLRPPL
;
A
#
# COMPACT_ATOMS: atom_id res chain seq x y z
N MET A 1 -47.14 43.88 -2.33
CA MET A 1 -47.80 42.59 -2.63
C MET A 1 -47.72 42.44 -4.15
N SER A 2 -46.84 41.69 -4.80
CA SER A 2 -45.81 40.72 -4.46
C SER A 2 -44.92 40.61 -5.71
N ASP A 3 -43.76 41.27 -5.77
CA ASP A 3 -42.76 41.02 -6.84
C ASP A 3 -41.77 39.97 -6.34
N ARG A 4 -41.96 38.72 -6.78
CA ARG A 4 -40.96 37.67 -6.67
C ARG A 4 -40.14 37.65 -7.97
N PRO A 5 -38.80 37.71 -7.92
CA PRO A 5 -38.00 37.42 -9.10
C PRO A 5 -38.10 35.93 -9.43
N VAL A 6 -38.46 35.64 -10.68
CA VAL A 6 -38.44 34.30 -11.26
C VAL A 6 -36.97 33.87 -11.36
N SER A 7 -36.59 32.87 -10.58
CA SER A 7 -35.31 32.18 -10.70
C SER A 7 -35.28 31.40 -12.02
N PRO A 8 -34.28 31.55 -12.90
CA PRO A 8 -34.18 30.68 -14.06
C PRO A 8 -33.87 29.27 -13.56
N ALA A 9 -34.80 28.36 -13.86
CA ALA A 9 -34.67 26.94 -13.61
C ALA A 9 -33.33 26.43 -14.15
N ALA A 10 -32.65 25.62 -13.36
CA ALA A 10 -31.52 24.82 -13.78
C ALA A 10 -31.96 23.90 -14.92
N SER A 11 -31.74 24.32 -16.16
CA SER A 11 -31.86 23.46 -17.33
C SER A 11 -30.59 22.63 -17.43
N ASP A 12 -30.76 21.31 -17.37
CA ASP A 12 -29.76 20.29 -17.64
C ASP A 12 -28.80 20.70 -18.77
N ALA A 13 -27.55 21.01 -18.42
CA ALA A 13 -26.47 21.11 -19.38
C ALA A 13 -26.13 19.69 -19.84
N ALA A 14 -26.88 19.19 -20.82
CA ALA A 14 -26.49 18.02 -21.59
C ALA A 14 -25.04 18.22 -22.06
N SER A 15 -24.16 17.33 -21.62
CA SER A 15 -22.75 17.32 -21.99
C SER A 15 -22.61 17.38 -23.51
N ALA A 16 -22.11 18.49 -24.04
CA ALA A 16 -21.87 18.67 -25.46
C ALA A 16 -21.01 17.51 -26.00
N PRO A 17 -21.26 17.02 -27.22
CA PRO A 17 -20.47 15.95 -27.81
C PRO A 17 -19.01 16.39 -27.92
N VAL A 18 -18.10 15.62 -27.29
CA VAL A 18 -16.66 15.83 -27.41
C VAL A 18 -16.21 15.27 -28.75
N VAL A 19 -15.91 16.16 -29.70
CA VAL A 19 -15.35 15.78 -31.00
C VAL A 19 -13.83 15.73 -30.89
N VAL A 20 -13.25 14.56 -31.16
CA VAL A 20 -11.79 14.38 -31.24
C VAL A 20 -11.36 14.71 -32.67
N LEU A 21 -10.55 15.75 -32.83
CA LEU A 21 -10.05 16.21 -34.13
C LEU A 21 -8.63 15.69 -34.38
N HIS A 22 -8.39 15.21 -35.60
CA HIS A 22 -7.09 14.81 -36.14
C HIS A 22 -6.62 15.79 -37.23
N GLU A 23 -5.33 15.79 -37.53
CA GLU A 23 -4.74 16.65 -38.58
C GLU A 23 -5.31 16.34 -39.98
N SER A 24 -5.72 15.08 -40.19
CA SER A 24 -6.43 14.64 -41.38
C SER A 24 -7.76 15.36 -41.57
N ASP A 25 -8.46 15.71 -40.49
CA ASP A 25 -9.78 16.34 -40.55
C ASP A 25 -9.66 17.80 -41.02
N LEU A 26 -8.59 18.49 -40.61
CA LEU A 26 -8.26 19.82 -41.13
C LEU A 26 -7.83 19.76 -42.59
N THR A 27 -7.12 18.70 -42.98
CA THR A 27 -6.72 18.49 -44.38
C THR A 27 -7.94 18.26 -45.27
N ALA A 28 -8.92 17.48 -44.80
CA ALA A 28 -10.21 17.30 -45.47
C ALA A 28 -10.97 18.63 -45.58
N ALA A 29 -11.02 19.43 -44.50
CA ALA A 29 -11.68 20.75 -44.53
C ALA A 29 -11.02 21.74 -45.51
N VAL A 30 -9.71 21.62 -45.76
CA VAL A 30 -9.00 22.38 -46.82
C VAL A 30 -9.40 21.88 -48.21
N GLN A 31 -9.51 20.56 -48.40
CA GLN A 31 -9.95 19.97 -49.67
C GLN A 31 -11.40 20.33 -50.00
N ASP A 32 -12.24 20.42 -48.98
CA ASP A 32 -13.64 20.86 -49.08
C ASP A 32 -13.79 22.39 -49.26
N GLY A 33 -12.68 23.14 -49.26
CA GLY A 33 -12.67 24.59 -49.45
C GLY A 33 -13.26 25.39 -48.29
N LEU A 34 -13.50 24.76 -47.14
CA LEU A 34 -14.09 25.40 -45.96
C LEU A 34 -13.09 26.34 -45.27
N ILE A 35 -11.80 25.99 -45.32
CA ILE A 35 -10.70 26.76 -44.75
C ILE A 35 -9.50 26.77 -45.69
N THR A 36 -8.65 27.79 -45.58
CA THR A 36 -7.39 27.84 -46.32
C THR A 36 -6.31 26.98 -45.67
N ALA A 37 -5.32 26.54 -46.45
CA ALA A 37 -4.18 25.78 -45.94
C ALA A 37 -3.40 26.51 -44.84
N THR A 38 -3.36 27.85 -44.90
CA THR A 38 -2.73 28.69 -43.88
C THR A 38 -3.52 28.65 -42.57
N GLN A 39 -4.84 28.80 -42.64
CA GLN A 39 -5.73 28.74 -41.47
C GLN A 39 -5.70 27.36 -40.80
N ALA A 40 -5.66 26.28 -41.57
CA ALA A 40 -5.54 24.92 -41.03
C ALA A 40 -4.25 24.76 -40.20
N ARG A 41 -3.13 25.26 -40.70
CA ARG A 41 -1.83 25.20 -40.02
C ARG A 41 -1.82 26.01 -38.73
N ASP A 42 -2.36 27.22 -38.77
CA ASP A 42 -2.40 28.11 -37.60
C ASP A 42 -3.32 27.57 -36.49
N LEU A 43 -4.47 26.99 -36.87
CA LEU A 43 -5.39 26.32 -35.94
C LEU A 43 -4.73 25.11 -35.29
N TRP A 44 -4.07 24.27 -36.08
CA TRP A 44 -3.36 23.10 -35.56
C TRP A 44 -2.24 23.50 -34.60
N ALA A 45 -1.43 24.51 -34.96
CA ALA A 45 -0.37 25.03 -34.11
C ALA A 45 -0.92 25.56 -32.77
N ARG A 46 -2.03 26.32 -32.80
CA ARG A 46 -2.68 26.84 -31.60
C ARG A 46 -3.23 25.73 -30.71
N TRP A 47 -3.91 24.74 -31.28
CA TRP A 47 -4.47 23.62 -30.50
C TRP A 47 -3.38 22.69 -29.96
N ALA A 48 -2.31 22.45 -30.72
CA ALA A 48 -1.14 21.71 -30.25
C ALA A 48 -0.48 22.43 -29.07
N ALA A 49 -0.33 23.76 -29.13
CA ALA A 49 0.20 24.57 -28.04
C ALA A 49 -0.74 24.57 -26.81
N LEU A 50 -2.05 24.69 -27.01
CA LEU A 50 -3.04 24.58 -25.93
C LEU A 50 -3.02 23.19 -25.30
N ARG A 51 -2.87 22.13 -26.10
CA ARG A 51 -2.73 20.77 -25.59
C ARG A 51 -1.45 20.63 -24.78
N GLN A 52 -0.31 21.14 -25.25
CA GLN A 52 0.95 21.14 -24.50
C GLN A 52 0.87 21.95 -23.19
N ALA A 53 0.21 23.11 -23.20
CA ALA A 53 -0.01 23.93 -22.01
C ALA A 53 -1.04 23.32 -21.03
N ALA A 54 -2.04 22.61 -21.55
CA ALA A 54 -3.04 21.86 -20.78
C ALA A 54 -2.61 20.42 -20.47
N THR A 55 -1.39 20.01 -20.87
CA THR A 55 -0.82 18.73 -20.46
C THR A 55 -0.08 18.97 -19.14
N PRO A 56 -0.66 18.67 -17.96
CA PRO A 56 0.18 18.45 -16.80
C PRO A 56 1.10 17.28 -17.16
N ALA A 57 2.42 17.54 -17.17
CA ALA A 57 3.52 16.58 -17.34
C ALA A 57 3.09 15.18 -17.84
N ALA A 58 3.12 14.99 -19.17
CA ALA A 58 3.04 13.69 -19.85
C ALA A 58 1.94 12.72 -19.37
N ALA A 59 0.86 12.60 -20.14
CA ALA A 59 0.10 11.36 -20.18
C ALA A 59 1.03 10.25 -20.71
N LEU A 60 1.70 9.57 -19.78
CA LEU A 60 2.42 8.33 -20.03
C LEU A 60 1.45 7.28 -20.58
N PRO A 61 1.90 6.37 -21.47
CA PRO A 61 1.13 5.18 -21.84
C PRO A 61 0.67 4.50 -20.56
N ALA A 62 -0.63 4.14 -20.52
CA ALA A 62 -1.37 3.57 -19.39
C ALA A 62 -0.46 3.25 -18.20
N ALA A 63 -0.27 4.25 -17.33
CA ALA A 63 0.58 4.07 -16.17
C ALA A 63 0.10 2.81 -15.45
N HIS A 64 0.97 1.80 -15.38
CA HIS A 64 0.92 0.86 -14.27
C HIS A 64 0.64 1.68 -13.00
N LEU A 65 -0.05 1.08 -12.02
CA LEU A 65 -0.28 1.60 -10.66
C LEU A 65 1.02 1.88 -9.88
N ALA A 66 2.09 2.32 -10.55
CA ALA A 66 3.33 2.78 -10.00
C ALA A 66 3.04 4.00 -9.13
N GLY A 67 3.22 3.81 -7.82
CA GLY A 67 3.23 4.86 -6.83
C GLY A 67 4.25 5.97 -7.13
N PRO A 68 4.35 6.98 -6.26
CA PRO A 68 5.21 8.14 -6.49
C PRO A 68 6.62 7.72 -6.88
N ARG A 69 7.09 8.25 -8.02
CA ARG A 69 8.41 7.93 -8.58
C ARG A 69 9.48 8.28 -7.55
N PHE A 70 10.49 7.41 -7.44
CA PHE A 70 11.66 7.65 -6.59
C PHE A 70 12.33 8.95 -7.05
N SER A 71 12.23 9.99 -6.21
CA SER A 71 12.73 11.33 -6.45
C SER A 71 13.26 11.86 -5.13
N PHE A 72 14.32 12.64 -5.17
CA PHE A 72 14.94 13.21 -3.97
C PHE A 72 13.93 13.94 -3.07
N THR A 73 13.00 14.68 -3.67
CA THR A 73 11.91 15.37 -2.95
C THR A 73 10.97 14.39 -2.25
N ASN A 74 10.53 13.34 -2.93
CA ASN A 74 9.67 12.31 -2.33
C ASN A 74 10.43 11.55 -1.23
N THR A 75 11.73 11.29 -1.42
CA THR A 75 12.59 10.67 -0.41
C THR A 75 12.65 11.53 0.85
N LEU A 76 12.85 12.85 0.72
CA LEU A 76 12.83 13.78 1.86
C LEU A 76 11.47 13.78 2.58
N TYR A 77 10.36 13.81 1.83
CA TYR A 77 9.03 13.76 2.43
C TYR A 77 8.79 12.45 3.17
N TYR A 78 9.02 11.30 2.54
CA TYR A 78 8.82 10.01 3.19
C TYR A 78 9.77 9.80 4.36
N PHE A 79 11.04 10.18 4.22
CA PHE A 79 12.01 10.06 5.32
C PHE A 79 11.61 10.94 6.50
N GLY A 80 11.40 12.24 6.28
CA GLY A 80 10.97 13.17 7.34
C GLY A 80 9.63 12.77 7.95
N GLY A 81 8.70 12.28 7.13
CA GLY A 81 7.41 11.76 7.57
C GLY A 81 7.52 10.52 8.45
N MET A 82 8.34 9.54 8.04
CA MET A 82 8.59 8.34 8.84
C MET A 82 9.31 8.65 10.15
N VAL A 83 10.25 9.62 10.14
CA VAL A 83 10.90 10.12 11.36
C VAL A 83 9.87 10.77 12.30
N ALA A 84 8.98 11.62 11.78
CA ALA A 84 7.93 12.25 12.57
C ALA A 84 6.94 11.23 13.16
N ILE A 85 6.50 10.26 12.34
CA ILE A 85 5.61 9.17 12.78
C ILE A 85 6.30 8.33 13.86
N GLY A 86 7.55 7.91 13.63
CA GLY A 86 8.32 7.13 14.61
C GLY A 86 8.56 7.89 15.91
N ALA A 87 8.81 9.20 15.84
CA ALA A 87 8.98 10.02 17.02
C ALA A 87 7.70 10.12 17.86
N MET A 88 6.57 10.33 17.20
CA MET A 88 5.28 10.43 17.89
C MET A 88 4.78 9.07 18.39
N SER A 89 5.13 7.95 17.76
CA SER A 89 4.73 6.62 18.22
C SER A 89 5.62 6.08 19.35
N LEU A 90 6.95 6.26 19.26
CA LEU A 90 7.91 5.59 20.17
C LEU A 90 8.45 6.49 21.29
N PHE A 91 8.63 7.80 21.04
CA PHE A 91 9.34 8.68 21.99
C PHE A 91 8.42 9.62 22.77
N MET A 92 7.20 9.84 22.29
CA MET A 92 6.26 10.79 22.92
C MET A 92 5.97 10.47 24.39
N THR A 93 5.95 9.19 24.76
CA THR A 93 5.69 8.76 26.15
C THR A 93 6.86 9.01 27.11
N LEU A 94 8.10 9.00 26.64
CA LEU A 94 9.28 9.10 27.49
C LEU A 94 9.40 10.45 28.21
N GLY A 95 8.92 11.53 27.58
CA GLY A 95 8.99 12.87 28.17
C GLY A 95 7.67 13.37 28.76
N TRP A 96 6.53 12.87 28.27
CA TRP A 96 5.24 13.53 28.48
C TRP A 96 4.28 12.78 29.41
N GLU A 97 4.63 11.57 29.84
CA GLU A 97 3.91 10.88 30.92
C GLU A 97 3.91 11.71 32.23
N ALA A 98 4.89 12.61 32.41
CA ALA A 98 4.95 13.55 33.52
C ALA A 98 3.73 14.50 33.61
N PHE A 99 3.02 14.74 32.50
CA PHE A 99 1.82 15.60 32.48
C PHE A 99 0.53 14.86 32.87
N GLY A 100 0.60 13.56 33.15
CA GLY A 100 -0.55 12.71 33.44
C GLY A 100 -1.50 12.56 32.24
N SER A 101 -2.54 11.73 32.40
CA SER A 101 -3.46 11.38 31.31
C SER A 101 -4.20 12.60 30.73
N TRP A 102 -4.55 13.58 31.55
CA TRP A 102 -5.20 14.82 31.10
C TRP A 102 -4.30 15.69 30.24
N GLY A 103 -3.07 15.96 30.69
CA GLY A 103 -2.11 16.74 29.91
C GLY A 103 -1.76 16.05 28.60
N LEU A 104 -1.53 14.74 28.64
CA LEU A 104 -1.22 13.94 27.46
C LEU A 104 -2.39 13.93 26.46
N ALA A 105 -3.64 13.81 26.94
CA ALA A 105 -4.84 13.89 26.09
C ALA A 105 -4.94 15.23 25.36
N LEU A 106 -4.76 16.35 26.08
CA LEU A 106 -4.87 17.69 25.50
C LEU A 106 -3.79 17.95 24.45
N ILE A 107 -2.54 17.57 24.72
CA ILE A 107 -1.46 17.78 23.76
C ILE A 107 -1.66 16.87 22.54
N THR A 108 -2.04 15.61 22.74
CA THR A 108 -2.35 14.67 21.66
C THR A 108 -3.48 15.20 20.76
N LEU A 109 -4.55 15.70 21.37
CA LEU A 109 -5.67 16.31 20.64
C LEU A 109 -5.22 17.56 19.86
N GLY A 110 -4.40 18.41 20.47
CA GLY A 110 -3.83 19.58 19.81
C GLY A 110 -3.00 19.20 18.58
N TYR A 111 -2.12 18.20 18.71
CA TYR A 111 -1.32 17.67 17.60
C TYR A 111 -2.19 17.07 16.50
N LEU A 112 -3.20 16.27 16.86
CA LEU A 112 -4.12 15.65 15.92
C LEU A 112 -4.85 16.73 15.09
N VAL A 113 -5.43 17.74 15.75
CA VAL A 113 -6.11 18.85 15.08
C VAL A 113 -5.15 19.65 14.19
N ALA A 114 -3.94 19.94 14.65
CA ALA A 114 -2.93 20.63 13.87
C ALA A 114 -2.54 19.83 12.61
N CYS A 115 -2.28 18.52 12.77
CA CYS A 115 -1.94 17.63 11.66
C CYS A 115 -3.04 17.57 10.61
N LEU A 116 -4.30 17.43 11.02
CA LEU A 116 -5.44 17.40 10.09
C LEU A 116 -5.63 18.73 9.35
N LYS A 117 -5.52 19.87 10.05
CA LYS A 117 -5.61 21.20 9.42
C LYS A 117 -4.51 21.40 8.37
N VAL A 118 -3.28 21.01 8.71
CA VAL A 118 -2.14 21.09 7.78
C VAL A 118 -2.32 20.11 6.62
N ALA A 119 -2.79 18.89 6.87
CA ALA A 119 -3.08 17.91 5.83
C ALA A 119 -4.15 18.41 4.84
N ASP A 120 -5.24 19.00 5.34
CA ASP A 120 -6.27 19.62 4.50
C ASP A 120 -5.71 20.78 3.67
N HIS A 121 -4.90 21.65 4.29
CA HIS A 121 -4.25 22.76 3.57
C HIS A 121 -3.33 22.26 2.46
N LEU A 122 -2.50 21.25 2.72
CA LEU A 122 -1.58 20.67 1.75
C LEU A 122 -2.32 19.94 0.62
N LYS A 123 -3.41 19.23 0.96
CA LYS A 123 -4.26 18.56 -0.04
C LYS A 123 -4.92 19.58 -0.97
N GLN A 124 -5.41 20.70 -0.45
CA GLN A 124 -5.97 21.80 -1.26
C GLN A 124 -4.93 22.41 -2.21
N ARG A 125 -3.64 22.38 -1.84
CA ARG A 125 -2.53 22.83 -2.71
C ARG A 125 -1.96 21.75 -3.63
N ALA A 126 -2.66 20.63 -3.81
CA ALA A 126 -2.24 19.51 -4.64
C ALA A 126 -0.87 18.91 -4.23
N LEU A 127 -0.58 18.86 -2.93
CA LEU A 127 0.59 18.18 -2.34
C LEU A 127 0.15 16.87 -1.62
N PRO A 128 -0.23 15.81 -2.36
CA PRO A 128 -0.84 14.62 -1.79
C PRO A 128 0.11 13.81 -0.90
N VAL A 129 1.41 13.80 -1.19
CA VAL A 129 2.41 13.04 -0.42
C VAL A 129 2.57 13.63 0.99
N PRO A 130 2.94 14.92 1.17
CA PRO A 130 2.94 15.56 2.48
C PRO A 130 1.58 15.50 3.20
N ALA A 131 0.47 15.71 2.50
CA ALA A 131 -0.86 15.63 3.10
C ALA A 131 -1.15 14.22 3.67
N GLY A 132 -0.78 13.17 2.94
CA GLY A 132 -0.97 11.78 3.38
C GLY A 132 -0.14 11.43 4.60
N ILE A 133 1.09 11.95 4.70
CA ILE A 133 1.95 11.78 5.87
C ILE A 133 1.33 12.44 7.10
N LEU A 134 0.89 13.69 6.99
CA LEU A 134 0.30 14.44 8.11
C LEU A 134 -1.04 13.83 8.56
N ALA A 135 -1.88 13.40 7.61
CA ALA A 135 -3.11 12.69 7.94
C ALA A 135 -2.82 11.33 8.61
N THR A 136 -1.77 10.63 8.18
CA THR A 136 -1.32 9.37 8.80
C THR A 136 -0.81 9.61 10.22
N LEU A 137 -0.04 10.67 10.43
CA LEU A 137 0.43 11.06 11.75
C LEU A 137 -0.73 11.31 12.72
N ALA A 138 -1.80 11.94 12.24
CA ALA A 138 -3.03 12.12 13.03
C ALA A 138 -3.67 10.79 13.43
N VAL A 139 -3.69 9.78 12.54
CA VAL A 139 -4.22 8.43 12.84
C VAL A 139 -3.33 7.69 13.84
N VAL A 140 -2.00 7.80 13.73
CA VAL A 140 -1.05 7.16 14.65
C VAL A 140 -1.15 7.70 16.08
N LEU A 141 -1.71 8.90 16.27
CA LEU A 141 -1.96 9.50 17.58
C LEU A 141 -3.27 9.02 18.24
N VAL A 142 -4.17 8.38 17.48
CA VAL A 142 -5.45 7.87 17.98
C VAL A 142 -5.30 6.87 19.14
N PRO A 143 -4.44 5.82 19.08
CA PRO A 143 -4.35 4.86 20.18
C PRO A 143 -3.92 5.53 21.48
N LEU A 144 -3.02 6.52 21.41
CA LEU A 144 -2.59 7.31 22.56
C LEU A 144 -3.75 8.13 23.15
N LEU A 145 -4.53 8.80 22.30
CA LEU A 145 -5.68 9.58 22.74
C LEU A 145 -6.73 8.69 23.41
N VAL A 146 -7.02 7.53 22.81
CA VAL A 146 -7.98 6.54 23.36
C VAL A 146 -7.50 6.03 24.70
N TRP A 147 -6.22 5.69 24.82
CA TRP A 147 -5.62 5.24 26.08
C TRP A 147 -5.76 6.32 27.18
N CYS A 148 -5.48 7.59 26.87
CA CYS A 148 -5.63 8.68 27.82
C CYS A 148 -7.10 8.84 28.26
N VAL A 149 -8.03 8.77 27.31
CA VAL A 149 -9.48 8.86 27.58
C VAL A 149 -9.94 7.71 28.48
N GLN A 150 -9.50 6.48 28.21
CA GLN A 150 -9.83 5.33 29.04
C GLN A 150 -9.29 5.46 30.47
N HIS A 151 -8.09 6.02 30.65
CA HIS A 151 -7.53 6.30 31.98
C HIS A 151 -8.32 7.38 32.72
N ILE A 152 -8.67 8.48 32.03
CA ILE A 152 -9.45 9.58 32.62
C ILE A 152 -10.84 9.09 33.06
N MET A 153 -11.48 8.23 32.26
CA MET A 153 -12.82 7.71 32.55
C MET A 153 -12.81 6.50 33.50
N GLY A 154 -11.64 5.97 33.85
CA GLY A 154 -11.52 4.74 34.65
C GLY A 154 -11.99 3.48 33.92
N TRP A 155 -11.98 3.48 32.58
CA TRP A 155 -12.36 2.34 31.74
C TRP A 155 -11.19 1.40 31.43
N TRP A 156 -9.96 1.79 31.78
CA TRP A 156 -8.79 0.95 31.56
C TRP A 156 -8.91 -0.36 32.35
N PRO A 157 -8.81 -1.54 31.71
CA PRO A 157 -9.05 -2.80 32.41
C PRO A 157 -8.02 -3.05 33.53
N PRO A 158 -8.44 -3.56 34.71
CA PRO A 158 -7.55 -3.76 35.85
C PRO A 158 -6.39 -4.69 35.52
N GLY A 159 -5.20 -4.41 36.08
CA GLY A 159 -3.97 -5.15 35.82
C GLY A 159 -3.37 -4.95 34.42
N GLY A 160 -3.83 -3.93 33.68
CA GLY A 160 -3.18 -3.48 32.45
C GLY A 160 -1.92 -2.64 32.73
N PRO A 161 -1.02 -2.48 31.75
CA PRO A 161 0.13 -1.57 31.91
C PRO A 161 -0.29 -0.13 32.19
N ASP A 162 0.39 0.53 33.12
CA ASP A 162 0.13 1.93 33.52
C ASP A 162 0.79 2.96 32.59
N SER A 163 1.67 2.51 31.68
CA SER A 163 2.38 3.35 30.71
C SER A 163 1.98 2.97 29.30
N PHE A 164 1.71 3.98 28.46
CA PHE A 164 1.43 3.77 27.04
C PHE A 164 2.66 3.24 26.28
N SER A 165 3.88 3.45 26.78
CA SER A 165 5.09 2.89 26.14
C SER A 165 5.03 1.36 26.00
N ALA A 166 4.33 0.70 26.93
CA ALA A 166 4.10 -0.75 26.92
C ALA A 166 3.27 -1.23 25.71
N TYR A 167 2.53 -0.35 25.04
CA TYR A 167 1.78 -0.66 23.82
C TYR A 167 2.67 -1.21 22.71
N HIS A 168 3.94 -0.81 22.66
CA HIS A 168 4.88 -1.26 21.62
C HIS A 168 5.82 -2.38 22.08
N THR A 169 5.81 -2.75 23.36
CA THR A 169 6.74 -3.74 23.93
C THR A 169 6.03 -4.98 24.48
N HIS A 170 4.77 -4.87 24.90
CA HIS A 170 4.02 -5.94 25.54
C HIS A 170 2.79 -6.31 24.71
N ILE A 171 2.63 -7.61 24.45
CA ILE A 171 1.44 -8.18 23.82
C ILE A 171 0.39 -8.38 24.92
N ASN A 172 -0.77 -7.74 24.79
CA ASN A 172 -1.84 -7.78 25.78
C ASN A 172 -3.20 -7.51 25.14
N TRP A 173 -4.17 -8.38 25.38
CA TRP A 173 -5.54 -8.22 24.85
C TRP A 173 -6.19 -6.87 25.18
N ARG A 174 -5.79 -6.18 26.25
CA ARG A 174 -6.37 -4.89 26.65
C ARG A 174 -6.16 -3.80 25.60
N TRP A 175 -5.11 -3.93 24.79
CA TRP A 175 -4.81 -3.02 23.69
C TRP A 175 -5.81 -3.11 22.54
N LEU A 176 -6.55 -4.21 22.40
CA LEU A 176 -7.54 -4.42 21.32
C LEU A 176 -8.53 -3.25 21.19
N THR A 177 -8.94 -2.64 22.32
CA THR A 177 -9.85 -1.49 22.28
C THR A 177 -9.24 -0.28 21.56
N LEU A 178 -7.95 -0.01 21.76
CA LEU A 178 -7.21 1.06 21.09
C LEU A 178 -7.04 0.72 19.61
N GLU A 179 -6.74 -0.53 19.29
CA GLU A 179 -6.55 -1.01 17.94
C GLU A 179 -7.83 -0.93 17.11
N PHE A 180 -8.97 -1.36 17.65
CA PHE A 180 -10.27 -1.24 16.97
C PHE A 180 -10.64 0.22 16.69
N VAL A 181 -10.45 1.13 17.64
CA VAL A 181 -10.72 2.56 17.43
C VAL A 181 -9.75 3.16 16.41
N THR A 182 -8.48 2.75 16.43
CA THR A 182 -7.47 3.16 15.45
C THR A 182 -7.80 2.66 14.05
N LEU A 183 -8.23 1.39 13.90
CA LEU A 183 -8.67 0.82 12.63
C LEU A 183 -9.90 1.55 12.08
N ALA A 184 -10.92 1.75 12.92
CA ALA A 184 -12.12 2.48 12.52
C ALA A 184 -11.78 3.91 12.07
N THR A 185 -10.94 4.62 12.84
CA THR A 185 -10.49 5.97 12.51
C THR A 185 -9.67 5.98 11.22
N GLY A 186 -8.76 5.01 11.05
CA GLY A 186 -7.96 4.85 9.84
C GLY A 186 -8.83 4.65 8.60
N VAL A 187 -9.86 3.81 8.67
CA VAL A 187 -10.81 3.58 7.56
C VAL A 187 -11.61 4.86 7.24
N VAL A 188 -12.14 5.55 8.26
CA VAL A 188 -12.87 6.82 8.07
C VAL A 188 -11.97 7.89 7.44
N MET A 189 -10.74 8.01 7.94
CA MET A 189 -9.76 8.96 7.43
C MET A 189 -9.31 8.60 6.00
N LEU A 190 -9.13 7.32 5.69
CA LEU A 190 -8.86 6.84 4.35
C LEU A 190 -9.99 7.20 3.39
N TRP A 191 -11.25 7.05 3.79
CA TRP A 191 -12.41 7.43 2.99
C TRP A 191 -12.49 8.95 2.75
N ARG A 192 -12.12 9.77 3.75
CA ARG A 192 -12.14 11.23 3.69
C ARG A 192 -11.00 11.83 2.86
N TYR A 193 -9.80 11.26 2.95
CA TYR A 193 -8.60 11.80 2.30
C TYR A 193 -8.27 11.09 0.99
N ARG A 194 -8.56 9.80 0.85
CA ARG A 194 -8.30 9.00 -0.36
C ARG A 194 -6.84 9.11 -0.79
N LEU A 195 -5.94 8.84 0.15
CA LEU A 195 -4.49 8.84 -0.04
C LEU A 195 -3.94 7.45 0.29
N PRO A 196 -3.23 6.78 -0.63
CA PRO A 196 -2.75 5.40 -0.42
C PRO A 196 -1.87 5.21 0.81
N PHE A 197 -1.09 6.24 1.18
CA PHE A 197 -0.20 6.16 2.33
C PHE A 197 -0.95 5.94 3.66
N MET A 198 -2.23 6.35 3.73
CA MET A 198 -3.05 6.18 4.93
C MET A 198 -3.48 4.73 5.19
N VAL A 199 -3.23 3.82 4.25
CA VAL A 199 -3.39 2.39 4.49
C VAL A 199 -2.27 1.85 5.39
N MET A 200 -1.14 2.55 5.49
CA MET A 200 -0.02 2.15 6.36
C MET A 200 -0.45 1.94 7.83
N PRO A 201 -1.06 2.92 8.54
CA PRO A 201 -1.47 2.72 9.92
C PRO A 201 -2.51 1.61 10.06
N ILE A 202 -3.42 1.44 9.10
CA ILE A 202 -4.39 0.34 9.10
C ILE A 202 -3.65 -1.01 9.05
N ALA A 203 -2.69 -1.15 8.14
CA ALA A 203 -1.93 -2.39 7.97
C ALA A 203 -1.03 -2.69 9.18
N VAL A 204 -0.41 -1.67 9.77
CA VAL A 204 0.38 -1.81 11.01
C VAL A 204 -0.51 -2.22 12.18
N THR A 205 -1.68 -1.60 12.35
CA THR A 205 -2.61 -1.97 13.42
C THR A 205 -3.15 -3.38 13.22
N LEU A 206 -3.44 -3.82 11.99
CA LEU A 206 -3.80 -5.23 11.73
C LEU A 206 -2.68 -6.20 12.12
N TRP A 207 -1.43 -5.80 11.95
CA TRP A 207 -0.28 -6.60 12.35
C TRP A 207 -0.12 -6.71 13.87
N TYR A 208 -0.32 -5.61 14.61
CA TYR A 208 -0.32 -5.63 16.09
C TYR A 208 -1.50 -6.44 16.62
N MET A 209 -2.68 -6.20 16.05
CA MET A 209 -3.93 -6.82 16.49
C MET A 209 -3.89 -8.35 16.35
N ASN A 210 -3.19 -8.89 15.36
CA ASN A 210 -2.95 -10.32 15.27
C ASN A 210 -2.30 -10.91 16.55
N MET A 211 -1.28 -10.23 17.10
CA MET A 211 -0.59 -10.68 18.32
C MET A 211 -1.49 -10.54 19.56
N ASP A 212 -2.23 -9.45 19.67
CA ASP A 212 -3.13 -9.20 20.80
C ASP A 212 -4.38 -10.07 20.75
N VAL A 213 -4.91 -10.38 19.56
CA VAL A 213 -5.97 -11.37 19.35
C VAL A 213 -5.49 -12.76 19.72
N ALA A 214 -4.27 -13.15 19.31
CA ALA A 214 -3.70 -14.44 19.71
C ALA A 214 -3.58 -14.53 21.24
N ASN A 215 -3.15 -13.46 21.90
CA ASN A 215 -3.10 -13.38 23.35
C ASN A 215 -4.50 -13.47 23.99
N ALA A 216 -5.50 -12.77 23.44
CA ALA A 216 -6.88 -12.79 23.92
C ALA A 216 -7.54 -14.17 23.81
N LEU A 217 -7.23 -14.93 22.76
CA LEU A 217 -7.76 -16.28 22.56
C LEU A 217 -7.13 -17.31 23.52
N TRP A 218 -5.97 -16.99 24.10
CA TRP A 218 -5.18 -17.91 24.92
C TRP A 218 -4.99 -17.44 26.37
N SER A 219 -5.58 -16.29 26.74
CA SER A 219 -5.32 -15.64 28.03
C SER A 219 -5.74 -16.46 29.25
N ASP A 220 -6.72 -17.36 29.10
CA ASP A 220 -7.22 -18.19 30.20
C ASP A 220 -6.32 -19.41 30.52
N VAL A 221 -5.37 -19.75 29.64
CA VAL A 221 -4.53 -20.96 29.77
C VAL A 221 -3.21 -20.68 30.52
N GLY A 222 -2.90 -19.40 30.78
CA GLY A 222 -1.78 -18.98 31.66
C GLY A 222 -0.37 -19.21 31.13
N THR A 223 -0.18 -19.91 30.00
CA THR A 223 1.13 -20.17 29.40
C THR A 223 1.19 -19.67 27.96
N TRP A 224 2.22 -18.88 27.66
CA TRP A 224 2.51 -18.41 26.30
C TRP A 224 2.85 -19.58 25.37
N ASP A 225 1.99 -19.86 24.40
CA ASP A 225 2.24 -20.87 23.36
C ASP A 225 2.71 -20.21 22.06
N TRP A 226 4.02 -20.34 21.80
CA TRP A 226 4.64 -19.83 20.59
C TRP A 226 4.08 -20.47 19.31
N HIS A 227 3.71 -21.75 19.34
CA HIS A 227 3.16 -22.44 18.17
C HIS A 227 1.78 -21.88 17.80
N PHE A 228 0.94 -21.62 18.82
CA PHE A 228 -0.35 -21.00 18.62
C PHE A 228 -0.23 -19.58 18.04
N VAL A 229 0.58 -18.70 18.65
CA VAL A 229 0.77 -17.32 18.18
C VAL A 229 1.32 -17.28 16.74
N ARG A 230 2.26 -18.18 16.43
CA ARG A 230 2.79 -18.35 15.05
C ARG A 230 1.68 -18.74 14.07
N ASP A 231 0.85 -19.72 14.43
CA ASP A 231 -0.21 -20.23 13.55
C ASP A 231 -1.35 -19.21 13.35
N VAL A 232 -1.70 -18.45 14.40
CA VAL A 232 -2.62 -17.31 14.29
C VAL A 232 -2.05 -16.27 13.32
N SER A 233 -0.76 -15.91 13.44
CA SER A 233 -0.09 -14.99 12.54
C SER A 233 -0.09 -15.45 11.08
N LEU A 234 0.11 -16.75 10.86
CA LEU A 234 0.03 -17.34 9.52
C LEU A 234 -1.36 -17.16 8.91
N VAL A 235 -2.42 -17.49 9.66
CA VAL A 235 -3.81 -17.38 9.19
C VAL A 235 -4.23 -15.92 9.00
N PHE A 236 -3.87 -15.04 9.93
CA PHE A 236 -4.12 -13.60 9.83
C PHE A 236 -3.42 -12.98 8.62
N GLY A 237 -2.18 -13.40 8.36
CA GLY A 237 -1.42 -12.99 7.18
C GLY A 237 -2.11 -13.37 5.87
N ILE A 238 -2.57 -14.63 5.77
CA ILE A 238 -3.33 -15.11 4.61
C ILE A 238 -4.61 -14.29 4.41
N ALA A 239 -5.39 -14.09 5.49
CA ALA A 239 -6.61 -13.30 5.43
C ALA A 239 -6.33 -11.85 4.96
N THR A 240 -5.28 -11.23 5.50
CA THR A 240 -4.86 -9.87 5.12
C THR A 240 -4.42 -9.80 3.65
N VAL A 241 -3.73 -10.82 3.15
CA VAL A 241 -3.36 -10.92 1.72
C VAL A 241 -4.59 -11.04 0.82
N PHE A 242 -5.61 -11.82 1.22
CA PHE A 242 -6.86 -11.89 0.46
C PHE A 242 -7.62 -10.56 0.45
N ILE A 243 -7.65 -9.85 1.58
CA ILE A 243 -8.20 -8.49 1.66
C ILE A 243 -7.41 -7.55 0.74
N ALA A 244 -6.07 -7.63 0.76
CA ALA A 244 -5.22 -6.83 -0.12
C ALA A 244 -5.51 -7.10 -1.60
N MET A 245 -5.69 -8.37 -1.99
CA MET A 245 -6.07 -8.76 -3.34
C MET A 245 -7.45 -8.22 -3.75
N TRP A 246 -8.43 -8.28 -2.84
CA TRP A 246 -9.74 -7.70 -3.08
C TRP A 246 -9.68 -6.17 -3.27
N VAL A 247 -8.93 -5.47 -2.42
CA VAL A 247 -8.68 -4.02 -2.55
C VAL A 247 -7.97 -3.71 -3.87
N ASP A 248 -6.94 -4.47 -4.24
CA ASP A 248 -6.16 -4.31 -5.47
C ASP A 248 -7.06 -4.41 -6.72
N VAL A 249 -7.90 -5.45 -6.79
CA VAL A 249 -8.86 -5.63 -7.89
C VAL A 249 -9.86 -4.47 -7.95
N ARG A 250 -10.35 -4.01 -6.79
CA ARG A 250 -11.31 -2.89 -6.73
C ARG A 250 -10.69 -1.58 -7.19
N CYS A 251 -9.45 -1.28 -6.77
CA CYS A 251 -8.71 -0.09 -7.19
C CYS A 251 -8.39 -0.12 -8.69
N ARG A 252 -8.02 -1.28 -9.25
CA ARG A 252 -7.78 -1.44 -10.70
C ARG A 252 -9.04 -1.20 -11.53
N ARG A 253 -10.21 -1.61 -11.03
CA ARG A 253 -11.50 -1.44 -11.71
C ARG A 253 -12.15 -0.08 -11.46
N ALA A 254 -11.58 0.76 -10.61
CA ALA A 254 -12.17 2.05 -10.26
C ALA A 254 -12.19 3.02 -11.46
N THR A 255 -13.35 3.63 -11.69
CA THR A 255 -13.56 4.68 -12.71
C THR A 255 -13.01 6.03 -12.26
N GLU A 256 -13.10 6.33 -10.97
CA GLU A 256 -12.57 7.55 -10.37
C GLU A 256 -11.03 7.51 -10.26
N PRO A 257 -10.31 8.56 -10.74
CA PRO A 257 -8.85 8.62 -10.67
C PRO A 257 -8.29 8.52 -9.25
N GLU A 258 -9.00 9.08 -8.25
CA GLU A 258 -8.57 9.08 -6.85
C GLU A 258 -8.47 7.66 -6.26
N TRP A 259 -9.32 6.75 -6.72
CA TRP A 259 -9.37 5.35 -6.29
C TRP A 259 -8.49 4.42 -7.13
N ARG A 260 -8.03 4.88 -8.30
CA ARG A 260 -7.10 4.16 -9.19
C ARG A 260 -5.64 4.35 -8.78
N GLN A 261 -5.37 4.20 -7.49
CA GLN A 261 -4.03 4.27 -6.90
C GLN A 261 -3.74 2.96 -6.14
N ASP A 262 -2.48 2.75 -5.74
CA ASP A 262 -2.07 1.52 -5.08
C ASP A 262 -2.36 1.53 -3.56
N TYR A 263 -3.62 1.35 -3.19
CA TYR A 263 -4.04 1.23 -1.79
C TYR A 263 -3.67 -0.13 -1.17
N ALA A 264 -3.46 -1.16 -1.98
CA ALA A 264 -3.22 -2.52 -1.48
C ALA A 264 -1.78 -2.76 -1.02
N PHE A 265 -0.82 -1.88 -1.38
CA PHE A 265 0.60 -2.07 -1.11
C PHE A 265 0.91 -2.41 0.36
N TRP A 266 0.44 -1.59 1.31
CA TRP A 266 0.72 -1.77 2.73
C TRP A 266 0.06 -3.04 3.29
N LEU A 267 -1.15 -3.37 2.83
CA LEU A 267 -1.83 -4.61 3.21
C LEU A 267 -1.08 -5.83 2.69
N TYR A 268 -0.59 -5.81 1.45
CA TYR A 268 0.27 -6.87 0.93
C TYR A 268 1.56 -6.99 1.74
N LEU A 269 2.19 -5.86 2.10
CA LEU A 269 3.45 -5.87 2.87
C LEU A 269 3.27 -6.55 4.23
N PHE A 270 2.34 -6.06 5.06
CA PHE A 270 2.14 -6.60 6.41
C PHE A 270 1.44 -7.97 6.40
N GLY A 271 0.51 -8.20 5.46
CA GLY A 271 -0.10 -9.51 5.27
C GLY A 271 0.91 -10.59 4.89
N THR A 272 1.81 -10.28 3.95
CA THR A 272 2.90 -11.19 3.56
C THR A 272 3.90 -11.36 4.70
N LEU A 273 4.24 -10.30 5.43
CA LEU A 273 5.14 -10.37 6.58
C LEU A 273 4.60 -11.35 7.65
N MET A 274 3.32 -11.26 8.00
CA MET A 274 2.67 -12.17 8.95
C MET A 274 2.64 -13.61 8.44
N PHE A 275 2.18 -13.81 7.20
CA PHE A 275 2.09 -15.13 6.57
C PHE A 275 3.47 -15.79 6.45
N TRP A 276 4.43 -15.08 5.85
CA TRP A 276 5.77 -15.58 5.60
C TRP A 276 6.56 -15.75 6.91
N GLY A 277 6.39 -14.86 7.88
CA GLY A 277 6.97 -14.98 9.20
C GLY A 277 6.47 -16.23 9.91
N GLY A 278 5.15 -16.43 9.97
CA GLY A 278 4.54 -17.63 10.55
C GLY A 278 4.97 -18.92 9.83
N LEU A 279 5.08 -18.88 8.51
CA LEU A 279 5.55 -20.02 7.70
C LEU A 279 7.03 -20.34 7.96
N SER A 280 7.90 -19.34 8.00
CA SER A 280 9.35 -19.51 8.12
C SER A 280 9.79 -19.90 9.52
N LEU A 281 9.01 -19.52 10.54
CA LEU A 281 9.21 -19.91 11.94
C LEU A 281 8.59 -21.28 12.27
N ARG A 282 8.02 -21.97 11.27
CA ARG A 282 7.45 -23.30 11.47
C ARG A 282 8.54 -24.36 11.37
N ASP A 283 8.83 -25.00 12.49
CA ASP A 283 9.76 -26.12 12.52
C ASP A 283 9.27 -27.27 11.63
N SER A 284 10.18 -27.77 10.80
CA SER A 284 9.97 -28.96 9.98
C SER A 284 11.03 -30.00 10.34
N ASN A 285 10.61 -31.02 11.10
CA ASN A 285 11.47 -32.14 11.47
C ASN A 285 11.79 -33.08 10.29
N SER A 286 11.23 -32.84 9.10
CA SER A 286 11.40 -33.67 7.91
C SER A 286 11.99 -32.88 6.74
N GLU A 287 12.80 -33.55 5.91
CA GLU A 287 13.32 -32.96 4.66
C GLU A 287 12.18 -32.65 3.67
N ILE A 288 11.08 -33.42 3.70
CA ILE A 288 9.87 -33.14 2.92
C ILE A 288 9.26 -31.79 3.31
N GLY A 289 9.20 -31.48 4.61
CA GLY A 289 8.69 -30.19 5.08
C GLY A 289 9.54 -29.01 4.60
N LYS A 290 10.87 -29.18 4.58
CA LYS A 290 11.79 -28.15 4.07
C LYS A 290 11.70 -27.99 2.55
N ALA A 291 11.56 -29.10 1.81
CA ALA A 291 11.31 -29.06 0.37
C ALA A 291 9.98 -28.38 0.04
N LEU A 292 8.92 -28.66 0.82
CA LEU A 292 7.63 -27.98 0.68
C LEU A 292 7.74 -26.49 1.00
N TYR A 293 8.49 -26.10 2.02
CA TYR A 293 8.78 -24.70 2.32
C TYR A 293 9.47 -23.99 1.13
N CYS A 294 10.46 -24.63 0.51
CA CYS A 294 11.10 -24.12 -0.70
C CYS A 294 10.08 -23.98 -1.86
N LEU A 295 9.23 -24.98 -2.07
CA LEU A 295 8.19 -24.96 -3.09
C LEU A 295 7.20 -23.80 -2.87
N ILE A 296 6.73 -23.58 -1.64
CA ILE A 296 5.83 -22.46 -1.32
C ILE A 296 6.51 -21.12 -1.63
N ASN A 297 7.79 -20.97 -1.29
CA ASN A 297 8.54 -19.76 -1.58
C ASN A 297 8.79 -19.55 -3.08
N LEU A 298 9.01 -20.61 -3.86
CA LEU A 298 9.03 -20.54 -5.32
C LEU A 298 7.67 -20.08 -5.88
N VAL A 299 6.57 -20.62 -5.36
CA VAL A 299 5.22 -20.17 -5.72
C VAL A 299 5.03 -18.70 -5.40
N LEU A 300 5.52 -18.19 -4.26
CA LEU A 300 5.50 -16.76 -3.94
C LEU A 300 6.29 -15.91 -4.95
N VAL A 301 7.46 -16.39 -5.38
CA VAL A 301 8.27 -15.69 -6.40
C VAL A 301 7.49 -15.53 -7.70
N PHE A 302 6.94 -16.63 -8.22
CA PHE A 302 6.21 -16.63 -9.48
C PHE A 302 4.85 -15.92 -9.37
N ALA A 303 4.13 -16.08 -8.26
CA ALA A 303 2.89 -15.35 -7.99
C ALA A 303 3.15 -13.85 -7.90
N GLY A 304 4.25 -13.42 -7.25
CA GLY A 304 4.67 -12.02 -7.21
C GLY A 304 4.94 -11.44 -8.59
N ALA A 305 5.62 -12.20 -9.46
CA ALA A 305 5.85 -11.81 -10.85
C ALA A 305 4.54 -11.72 -11.64
N ALA A 306 3.66 -12.73 -11.53
CA ALA A 306 2.38 -12.80 -12.24
C ALA A 306 1.39 -11.70 -11.80
N LEU A 307 1.36 -11.36 -10.51
CA LEU A 307 0.49 -10.31 -9.96
C LEU A 307 1.08 -8.90 -10.10
N GLY A 308 2.35 -8.78 -10.51
CA GLY A 308 3.08 -7.51 -10.50
C GLY A 308 3.31 -6.97 -9.08
N ARG A 309 3.39 -7.85 -8.08
CA ARG A 309 3.52 -7.54 -6.66
C ARG A 309 4.89 -7.98 -6.13
N ARG A 310 5.84 -7.03 -6.13
CA ARG A 310 7.25 -7.26 -5.72
C ARG A 310 7.39 -7.80 -4.30
N VAL A 311 6.44 -7.51 -3.41
CA VAL A 311 6.44 -7.99 -2.02
C VAL A 311 6.56 -9.52 -2.00
N PHE A 312 5.72 -10.25 -2.72
CA PHE A 312 5.80 -11.71 -2.76
C PHE A 312 7.11 -12.22 -3.35
N THR A 313 7.63 -11.56 -4.38
CA THR A 313 8.92 -11.93 -4.98
C THR A 313 10.09 -11.76 -4.02
N VAL A 314 10.11 -10.67 -3.25
CA VAL A 314 11.17 -10.42 -2.24
C VAL A 314 11.10 -11.45 -1.12
N PHE A 315 9.92 -11.65 -0.52
CA PHE A 315 9.74 -12.62 0.58
C PHE A 315 9.99 -14.06 0.11
N GLY A 316 9.46 -14.43 -1.06
CA GLY A 316 9.73 -15.74 -1.67
C GLY A 316 11.22 -15.95 -1.95
N GLY A 317 11.90 -14.94 -2.50
CA GLY A 317 13.34 -15.00 -2.73
C GLY A 317 14.14 -15.17 -1.44
N LEU A 318 13.78 -14.44 -0.38
CA LEU A 318 14.37 -14.62 0.96
C LEU A 318 14.15 -16.04 1.49
N GLY A 319 12.96 -16.60 1.33
CA GLY A 319 12.68 -17.96 1.80
C GLY A 319 13.43 -19.04 1.02
N VAL A 320 13.54 -18.89 -0.32
CA VAL A 320 14.41 -19.77 -1.14
C VAL A 320 15.87 -19.65 -0.69
N ALA A 321 16.36 -18.43 -0.41
CA ALA A 321 17.72 -18.22 0.08
C ALA A 321 17.96 -18.89 1.44
N ILE A 322 17.00 -18.80 2.37
CA ILE A 322 17.06 -19.50 3.67
C ILE A 322 17.17 -21.02 3.46
N TYR A 323 16.35 -21.59 2.58
CA TYR A 323 16.40 -23.03 2.28
C TYR A 323 17.71 -23.45 1.64
N LEU A 324 18.22 -22.69 0.67
CA LEU A 324 19.51 -22.96 0.03
C LEU A 324 20.66 -22.82 1.03
N GLY A 325 20.60 -21.86 1.96
CA GLY A 325 21.56 -21.73 3.05
C GLY A 325 21.55 -22.94 3.98
N TYR A 326 20.37 -23.45 4.33
CA TYR A 326 20.22 -24.71 5.07
C TYR A 326 20.89 -25.89 4.33
N LEU A 327 20.59 -26.03 3.03
CA LEU A 327 21.14 -27.10 2.20
C LEU A 327 22.67 -26.98 2.10
N SER A 328 23.17 -25.77 1.90
CA SER A 328 24.60 -25.45 1.86
C SER A 328 25.30 -25.89 3.13
N HIS A 329 24.78 -25.52 4.29
CA HIS A 329 25.47 -25.76 5.56
C HIS A 329 25.35 -27.22 6.00
N LYS A 330 24.17 -27.83 5.88
CA LYS A 330 23.91 -29.14 6.47
C LYS A 330 24.20 -30.31 5.53
N VAL A 331 23.94 -30.14 4.23
CA VAL A 331 24.10 -31.23 3.24
C VAL A 331 25.43 -31.10 2.49
N PHE A 332 25.88 -29.87 2.25
CA PHE A 332 27.06 -29.59 1.44
C PHE A 332 28.18 -28.84 2.19
N GLY A 333 28.17 -28.85 3.53
CA GLY A 333 29.08 -28.06 4.36
C GLY A 333 30.57 -28.28 4.04
N ASP A 334 30.94 -29.52 3.68
CA ASP A 334 32.31 -29.89 3.32
C ASP A 334 32.58 -29.87 1.79
N SER A 335 31.62 -29.43 0.98
CA SER A 335 31.72 -29.44 -0.48
C SER A 335 32.15 -28.09 -1.04
N LEU A 336 33.41 -28.02 -1.52
CA LEU A 336 33.93 -26.83 -2.21
C LEU A 336 33.21 -26.53 -3.54
N LEU A 337 32.54 -27.51 -4.14
CA LEU A 337 31.85 -27.37 -5.44
C LEU A 337 30.46 -26.75 -5.32
N PHE A 338 29.80 -26.87 -4.17
CA PHE A 338 28.42 -26.44 -4.01
C PHE A 338 28.21 -24.93 -4.28
N PRO A 339 29.05 -24.00 -3.78
CA PRO A 339 28.92 -22.58 -4.10
C PRO A 339 29.05 -22.28 -5.60
N PHE A 340 29.91 -23.00 -6.32
CA PHE A 340 30.09 -22.85 -7.77
C PHE A 340 28.87 -23.32 -8.55
N VAL A 341 28.32 -24.49 -8.19
CA VAL A 341 27.07 -25.01 -8.80
C VAL A 341 25.91 -24.06 -8.54
N LEU A 342 25.79 -23.54 -7.31
CA LEU A 342 24.74 -22.58 -6.96
C LEU A 342 24.86 -21.27 -7.74
N THR A 343 26.10 -20.79 -7.92
CA THR A 343 26.39 -19.59 -8.74
C THR A 343 26.02 -19.83 -10.20
N LEU A 344 26.40 -20.98 -10.77
CA LEU A 344 26.04 -21.36 -12.15
C LEU A 344 24.52 -21.47 -12.33
N LEU A 345 23.81 -22.03 -11.35
CA LEU A 345 22.35 -22.11 -11.36
C LEU A 345 21.73 -20.70 -11.32
N GLY A 346 22.21 -19.84 -10.43
CA GLY A 346 21.79 -18.43 -10.36
C GLY A 346 22.03 -17.68 -11.68
N LEU A 347 23.22 -17.82 -12.27
CA LEU A 347 23.55 -17.25 -13.58
C LEU A 347 22.68 -17.83 -14.70
N GLY A 348 22.35 -19.12 -14.63
CA GLY A 348 21.42 -19.77 -15.55
C GLY A 348 20.01 -19.17 -15.50
N VAL A 349 19.49 -18.88 -14.31
CA VAL A 349 18.19 -18.20 -14.13
C VAL A 349 18.25 -16.76 -14.66
N VAL A 350 19.35 -16.03 -14.42
CA VAL A 350 19.55 -14.69 -14.98
C VAL A 350 19.59 -14.74 -16.52
N ALA A 351 20.32 -15.68 -17.10
CA ALA A 351 20.38 -15.87 -18.54
C ALA A 351 19.02 -16.22 -19.14
N LEU A 352 18.24 -17.07 -18.46
CA LEU A 352 16.86 -17.37 -18.82
C LEU A 352 15.96 -16.13 -18.77
N GLY A 353 16.13 -15.26 -17.76
CA GLY A 353 15.43 -13.99 -17.67
C GLY A 353 15.76 -13.04 -18.82
N ILE A 354 17.04 -12.93 -19.20
CA ILE A 354 17.49 -12.13 -20.35
C ILE A 354 16.94 -12.71 -21.65
N TRP A 355 16.96 -14.04 -21.80
CA TRP A 355 16.40 -14.71 -22.98
C TRP A 355 14.89 -14.47 -23.08
N TRP A 356 14.18 -14.56 -21.96
CA TRP A 356 12.74 -14.28 -21.89
C TRP A 356 12.43 -12.84 -22.31
N GLN A 357 13.14 -11.86 -21.75
CA GLN A 357 12.97 -10.45 -22.09
C GLN A 357 13.15 -10.18 -23.59
N ARG A 358 14.09 -10.87 -24.25
CA ARG A 358 14.32 -10.75 -25.69
C ARG A 358 13.20 -11.36 -26.55
N HIS A 359 12.47 -12.34 -26.03
CA HIS A 359 11.39 -13.03 -26.75
C HIS A 359 10.00 -12.64 -26.23
N GLU A 360 9.90 -11.70 -25.30
CA GLU A 360 8.66 -11.32 -24.61
C GLU A 360 7.55 -10.93 -25.59
N VAL A 361 7.88 -10.16 -26.63
CA VAL A 361 6.94 -9.77 -27.69
C VAL A 361 6.41 -10.98 -28.46
N GLN A 362 7.28 -11.94 -28.80
CA GLN A 362 6.91 -13.14 -29.57
C GLN A 362 6.13 -14.16 -28.72
N ILE A 363 6.47 -14.26 -27.43
CA ILE A 363 5.79 -15.12 -26.45
C ILE A 363 4.39 -14.57 -26.15
N ASN A 364 4.25 -13.26 -25.91
CA ASN A 364 2.95 -12.61 -25.70
C ASN A 364 2.05 -12.69 -26.94
N GLN A 365 2.60 -12.64 -28.15
CA GLN A 365 1.83 -12.85 -29.38
C GLN A 365 1.31 -14.29 -29.51
N ARG A 366 2.11 -15.30 -29.13
CA ARG A 366 1.69 -16.72 -29.17
C ARG A 366 0.71 -17.10 -28.07
N LEU A 367 0.90 -16.61 -26.85
CA LEU A 367 0.01 -16.85 -25.71
C LEU A 367 -1.27 -16.00 -25.78
N GLY A 368 -1.18 -14.77 -26.30
CA GLY A 368 -2.33 -13.88 -26.51
C GLY A 368 -3.35 -14.39 -27.54
N ALA A 369 -2.93 -15.31 -28.42
CA ALA A 369 -3.83 -16.01 -29.34
C ALA A 369 -4.80 -16.96 -28.62
N TRP A 370 -4.49 -17.37 -27.39
CA TRP A 370 -5.30 -18.28 -26.57
C TRP A 370 -6.12 -17.55 -25.49
N LEU A 371 -5.98 -16.22 -25.35
CA LEU A 371 -6.69 -15.41 -24.34
C LEU A 371 -7.83 -14.58 -24.95
N PRO A 372 -9.05 -14.59 -24.34
CA PRO A 372 -10.15 -13.72 -24.74
C PRO A 372 -9.77 -12.23 -24.68
N ALA A 373 -10.37 -11.43 -25.56
CA ALA A 373 -9.98 -10.04 -25.80
C ALA A 373 -9.88 -9.14 -24.56
N GLY A 374 -10.62 -9.42 -23.48
CA GLY A 374 -10.63 -8.63 -22.25
C GLY A 374 -9.46 -8.84 -21.27
N LEU A 375 -8.59 -9.84 -21.50
CA LEU A 375 -7.41 -10.12 -20.67
C LEU A 375 -6.09 -9.90 -21.40
N ARG A 376 -6.14 -9.38 -22.63
CA ARG A 376 -4.94 -9.09 -23.41
C ARG A 376 -4.24 -7.86 -22.80
N PRO A 377 -2.91 -7.93 -22.52
CA PRO A 377 -2.16 -6.74 -22.16
C PRO A 377 -2.27 -5.71 -23.30
N PRO A 378 -2.48 -4.41 -23.01
CA PRO A 378 -2.34 -3.38 -24.03
C PRO A 378 -0.88 -3.33 -24.49
N LEU A 379 -0.69 -3.29 -25.81
CA LEU A 379 0.62 -3.20 -26.46
C LEU A 379 1.36 -1.92 -26.08
#